data_AF-A0A4U8TAB9-F1
#
_entry.id   AF-A0A4U8TAB9-F1
#
_cell.length_a   1.000
_cell.length_b   1.000
_cell.length_c   1.000
_cell.angle_alpha   90.00
_cell.angle_beta   90.00
_cell.angle_gamma   90.00
#
_symmetry.space_group_name_H-M   'P 1'
#
loop_
_entity.id
_entity.type
_entity.pdbx_description
1 polymer ?
#
loop_
_entity_poly.entity_id
_entity_poly.type
_entity_poly.pdbx_seq_one_letter_code
_entity_poly.pdbx_strand_id
1 'polypeptide(L)'
;MRVVKVPFRTLSDVLEEYLPSNQEIDFLSVDCEGFDLSVLRSNDWSRFKPNIVIVEILSNVYGELDFSALQDNEIAQFLAQQGYVIVAKAHNSVIFQRKEYLKSKEQIIRELRESNERD
;
A
#
# COMPACT_ATOMS: atom_id res chain seq x y z
N MET A 1 -16.74 -32.03 6.91
CA MET A 1 -16.38 -30.61 6.80
C MET A 1 -16.89 -29.89 8.04
N ARG A 2 -16.02 -29.25 8.82
CA ARG A 2 -16.42 -28.52 10.05
C ARG A 2 -16.38 -27.03 9.73
N VAL A 3 -17.50 -26.34 9.96
CA VAL A 3 -17.59 -24.88 9.84
C VAL A 3 -17.38 -24.27 11.22
N VAL A 4 -16.51 -23.27 11.33
CA VAL A 4 -16.25 -22.51 12.55
C VAL A 4 -16.55 -21.04 12.28
N LYS A 5 -17.22 -20.37 13.22
CA LYS A 5 -17.44 -18.92 13.14
C LYS A 5 -16.20 -18.20 13.67
N VAL A 6 -15.70 -17.23 12.92
CA VAL A 6 -14.55 -16.40 13.28
C VAL A 6 -15.03 -14.94 13.36
N PRO A 7 -14.72 -14.20 14.44
CA PRO A 7 -15.05 -12.78 14.52
C PRO A 7 -14.20 -11.97 13.56
N PHE A 8 -14.80 -10.91 12.99
CA PHE A 8 -14.11 -9.95 12.13
C PHE A 8 -13.72 -8.72 12.94
N ARG A 9 -12.57 -8.14 12.63
CA ARG A 9 -12.11 -6.85 13.17
C ARG A 9 -11.65 -5.97 12.01
N THR A 10 -11.74 -4.66 12.19
CA THR A 10 -11.17 -3.70 11.23
C THR A 10 -9.65 -3.68 11.36
N LEU A 11 -8.98 -3.24 10.31
CA LEU A 11 -7.53 -3.03 10.34
C LEU A 11 -7.16 -1.95 11.37
N SER A 12 -7.95 -0.88 11.51
CA SER A 12 -7.71 0.15 12.53
C SER A 12 -7.76 -0.41 13.94
N ASP A 13 -8.71 -1.28 14.27
CA ASP A 13 -8.85 -1.84 15.61
C ASP A 13 -7.69 -2.77 15.96
N VAL A 14 -7.17 -3.51 14.97
CA VAL A 14 -6.01 -4.37 15.15
C VAL A 14 -4.75 -3.52 15.36
N LEU A 15 -4.57 -2.48 14.55
CA LEU A 15 -3.41 -1.58 14.69
C LEU A 15 -3.46 -0.78 16.00
N GLU A 16 -4.63 -0.31 16.43
CA GLU A 16 -4.80 0.36 17.72
C GLU A 16 -4.33 -0.51 18.89
N GLU A 17 -4.71 -1.79 18.87
CA GLU A 17 -4.44 -2.68 20.00
C GLU A 17 -2.99 -3.16 20.04
N TYR A 18 -2.39 -3.40 18.87
CA TYR A 18 -1.12 -4.11 18.78
C TYR A 18 0.06 -3.27 18.30
N LEU A 19 -0.16 -2.11 17.67
CA LEU A 19 0.94 -1.24 17.23
C LEU A 19 1.50 -0.48 18.44
N PRO A 20 2.81 -0.59 18.73
CA PRO A 20 3.41 0.19 19.80
C PRO A 20 3.28 1.70 19.58
N SER A 21 3.15 2.47 20.66
CA SER A 21 3.06 3.92 20.57
C SER A 21 4.30 4.51 19.90
N ASN A 22 4.09 5.47 19.00
CA ASN A 22 5.13 6.14 18.20
C ASN A 22 5.91 5.20 17.25
N GLN A 23 5.40 4.00 16.95
CA GLN A 23 6.00 3.16 15.93
C GLN A 23 5.40 3.47 14.56
N GLU A 24 6.26 3.87 13.62
CA GLU A 24 5.89 3.98 12.21
C GLU A 24 5.74 2.59 11.59
N ILE A 25 4.87 2.49 10.59
CA ILE A 25 4.69 1.28 9.80
C ILE A 25 5.52 1.42 8.53
N ASP A 26 6.60 0.66 8.39
CA ASP A 26 7.39 0.68 7.16
C ASP A 26 6.64 -0.01 6.01
N PHE A 27 5.92 -1.08 6.32
CA PHE A 27 5.39 -2.01 5.36
C PHE A 27 4.06 -2.64 5.80
N LEU A 28 3.11 -2.73 4.88
CA LEU A 28 1.85 -3.46 5.04
C LEU A 28 1.58 -4.29 3.77
N SER A 29 1.33 -5.60 3.91
CA SER A 29 0.73 -6.38 2.82
C SER A 29 -0.71 -6.76 3.14
N VAL A 30 -1.58 -6.67 2.14
CA VAL A 30 -2.99 -7.02 2.22
C VAL A 30 -3.28 -8.05 1.14
N ASP A 31 -3.63 -9.25 1.58
CA ASP A 31 -4.06 -10.38 0.76
C ASP A 31 -5.14 -11.12 1.58
N CYS A 32 -6.40 -10.82 1.28
CA CYS A 32 -7.57 -11.23 2.06
C CYS A 32 -8.62 -11.91 1.18
N GLU A 33 -8.20 -12.68 0.18
CA GLU A 33 -9.06 -13.53 -0.66
C GLU A 33 -10.23 -12.74 -1.27
N GLY A 34 -9.97 -11.50 -1.72
CA GLY A 34 -10.94 -10.60 -2.35
C GLY A 34 -11.60 -9.59 -1.40
N PHE A 35 -11.30 -9.59 -0.11
CA PHE A 35 -11.77 -8.58 0.85
C PHE A 35 -10.79 -7.40 1.03
N ASP A 36 -9.76 -7.33 0.21
CA ASP A 36 -8.62 -6.41 0.32
C ASP A 36 -9.04 -4.94 0.38
N LEU A 37 -9.95 -4.51 -0.50
CA LEU A 37 -10.47 -3.15 -0.48
C LEU A 37 -11.23 -2.85 0.82
N SER A 38 -11.97 -3.81 1.37
CA SER A 38 -12.70 -3.65 2.64
C SER A 38 -11.72 -3.50 3.81
N VAL A 39 -10.65 -4.30 3.82
CA VAL A 39 -9.57 -4.19 4.81
C VAL A 39 -8.92 -2.81 4.74
N LEU A 40 -8.55 -2.35 3.55
CA LEU A 40 -7.96 -1.03 3.35
C LEU A 40 -8.89 0.11 3.77
N ARG A 41 -10.18 0.04 3.42
CA ARG A 41 -11.18 1.04 3.83
C ARG A 41 -11.43 1.08 5.33
N SER A 42 -11.14 -0.01 6.03
CA SER A 42 -11.31 -0.12 7.49
C SER A 42 -10.13 0.45 8.29
N ASN A 43 -9.09 0.94 7.63
CA ASN A 43 -7.93 1.55 8.28
C ASN A 43 -8.13 3.07 8.53
N ASP A 44 -7.48 3.59 9.58
CA ASP A 44 -7.34 5.03 9.79
C ASP A 44 -6.04 5.52 9.12
N TRP A 45 -6.16 6.00 7.88
CA TRP A 45 -5.03 6.47 7.07
C TRP A 45 -4.42 7.79 7.54
N SER A 46 -5.04 8.47 8.51
CA SER A 46 -4.47 9.67 9.14
C SER A 46 -3.49 9.30 10.26
N ARG A 47 -3.66 8.13 10.88
CA ARG A 47 -2.87 7.65 12.01
C ARG A 47 -1.93 6.52 11.61
N PHE A 48 -2.45 5.51 10.92
CA PHE A 48 -1.73 4.31 10.53
C PHE A 48 -1.44 4.37 9.03
N LYS A 49 -0.33 5.03 8.67
CA LYS A 49 0.00 5.31 7.26
C LYS A 49 1.33 4.67 6.84
N PRO A 50 1.31 3.40 6.38
CA PRO A 50 2.53 2.68 6.02
C PRO A 50 3.34 3.35 4.91
N ASN A 51 4.67 3.27 4.92
CA ASN A 51 5.46 3.77 3.78
C ASN A 51 5.16 2.99 2.49
N ILE A 52 5.23 1.67 2.57
CA ILE A 52 4.91 0.75 1.49
C ILE A 52 3.63 -0.03 1.80
N VAL A 53 2.75 -0.13 0.81
CA VAL A 53 1.57 -1.00 0.85
C VAL A 53 1.62 -1.96 -0.34
N ILE A 54 1.51 -3.26 -0.10
CA ILE A 54 1.33 -4.26 -1.15
C ILE A 54 -0.09 -4.78 -1.06
N VAL A 55 -0.80 -4.86 -2.19
CA VAL A 55 -2.16 -5.40 -2.22
C VAL A 55 -2.29 -6.42 -3.32
N GLU A 56 -2.96 -7.53 -3.04
CA GLU A 56 -3.45 -8.41 -4.10
C GLU A 56 -4.59 -7.74 -4.87
N ILE A 57 -4.40 -7.59 -6.18
CA ILE A 57 -5.42 -7.11 -7.09
C ILE A 57 -5.66 -8.21 -8.12
N LEU A 58 -6.85 -8.80 -8.10
CA LEU A 58 -7.28 -9.77 -9.09
C LEU A 58 -7.91 -9.04 -10.28
N SER A 59 -7.44 -9.33 -11.49
CA SER A 59 -8.11 -8.90 -12.71
C SER A 59 -9.31 -9.81 -12.99
N ASN A 60 -10.49 -9.20 -13.07
CA ASN A 60 -11.74 -9.82 -13.48
C ASN A 60 -11.93 -9.80 -15.01
N VAL A 61 -10.99 -9.22 -15.76
CA VAL A 61 -10.88 -9.33 -17.21
C VAL A 61 -9.97 -10.52 -17.52
N TYR A 62 -10.40 -11.44 -18.38
CA TYR A 62 -9.59 -12.57 -18.87
C TYR A 62 -8.30 -12.03 -19.52
N GLY A 63 -7.23 -11.91 -18.75
CA GLY A 63 -5.97 -11.28 -19.17
C GLY A 63 -5.06 -10.93 -17.99
N GLU A 64 -3.82 -10.57 -18.29
CA GLU A 64 -2.86 -10.09 -17.30
C GLU A 64 -3.29 -8.72 -16.73
N LEU A 65 -3.04 -8.50 -15.44
CA LEU A 65 -3.29 -7.22 -14.76
C LEU A 65 -2.28 -6.16 -15.23
N ASP A 66 -2.48 -5.58 -16.41
CA ASP A 66 -1.58 -4.54 -16.91
C ASP A 66 -1.80 -3.17 -16.23
N PHE A 67 -0.97 -2.18 -16.58
CA PHE A 67 -1.10 -0.83 -16.02
C PHE A 67 -2.40 -0.13 -16.43
N SER A 68 -3.01 -0.50 -17.56
CA SER A 68 -4.29 0.05 -17.97
C SER A 68 -5.41 -0.47 -17.06
N ALA A 69 -5.43 -1.77 -16.78
CA ALA A 69 -6.39 -2.38 -15.86
C ALA A 69 -6.25 -1.81 -14.43
N LEU A 70 -5.04 -1.43 -14.02
CA LEU A 70 -4.80 -0.80 -12.72
C LEU A 70 -5.34 0.62 -12.61
N GLN A 71 -5.44 1.36 -13.71
CA GLN A 71 -5.93 2.75 -13.69
C GLN A 71 -7.40 2.83 -13.24
N ASP A 72 -8.20 1.85 -13.66
CA ASP A 72 -9.63 1.79 -13.36
C ASP A 72 -9.94 0.88 -12.15
N ASN A 73 -8.92 0.32 -11.50
CA ASN A 73 -9.10 -0.55 -10.36
C ASN A 73 -9.40 0.23 -9.06
N GLU A 74 -10.42 -0.20 -8.32
CA GLU A 74 -10.90 0.49 -7.12
C GLU A 74 -9.86 0.55 -5.98
N ILE A 75 -9.03 -0.48 -5.82
CA ILE A 75 -7.95 -0.51 -4.81
C ILE A 75 -6.88 0.51 -5.18
N ALA A 76 -6.46 0.51 -6.45
CA ALA A 76 -5.46 1.44 -6.94
C ALA A 76 -5.94 2.90 -6.81
N GLN A 77 -7.19 3.18 -7.17
CA GLN A 77 -7.79 4.50 -7.02
C GLN A 77 -7.92 4.92 -5.55
N PHE A 78 -8.33 3.99 -4.68
CA PHE A 78 -8.42 4.26 -3.24
C PHE A 78 -7.06 4.63 -2.65
N LEU A 79 -6.01 3.84 -2.90
CA LEU A 79 -4.67 4.14 -2.41
C LEU A 79 -4.08 5.42 -3.01
N ALA A 80 -4.40 5.72 -4.28
CA ALA A 80 -4.01 7.00 -4.89
C ALA A 80 -4.60 8.21 -4.15
N GLN A 81 -5.86 8.10 -3.67
CA GLN A 81 -6.52 9.12 -2.85
C GLN A 81 -5.86 9.26 -1.47
N GLN A 82 -5.30 8.18 -0.90
CA GLN A 82 -4.54 8.22 0.36
C GLN A 82 -3.11 8.76 0.19
N GLY A 83 -2.71 9.12 -1.03
CA GLY A 83 -1.40 9.71 -1.32
C GLY A 83 -0.33 8.69 -1.70
N TYR A 84 -0.71 7.52 -2.18
CA TYR A 84 0.22 6.52 -2.70
C TYR A 84 0.32 6.57 -4.23
N VAL A 85 1.38 5.98 -4.77
CA VAL A 85 1.52 5.66 -6.20
C VAL A 85 2.02 4.24 -6.36
N ILE A 86 1.68 3.63 -7.50
CA ILE A 86 2.21 2.33 -7.90
C ILE A 86 3.68 2.53 -8.27
N VAL A 87 4.57 1.75 -7.66
CA VAL A 87 6.02 1.76 -7.96
C VAL A 87 6.49 0.49 -8.65
N ALA A 88 5.78 -0.62 -8.45
CA ALA A 88 6.04 -1.91 -9.09
C ALA A 88 4.80 -2.81 -9.02
N LYS A 89 4.79 -3.87 -9.83
CA LYS A 89 3.88 -5.00 -9.67
C LYS A 89 4.61 -6.31 -9.96
N ALA A 90 4.19 -7.37 -9.28
CA ALA A 90 4.45 -8.73 -9.69
C ALA A 90 3.29 -9.20 -10.58
N HIS A 91 2.74 -10.39 -10.36
CA HIS A 91 1.52 -10.83 -11.05
C HIS A 91 0.30 -10.04 -10.53
N ASN A 92 -0.33 -10.52 -9.44
CA ASN A 92 -1.46 -9.84 -8.79
C ASN A 92 -1.04 -8.93 -7.64
N SER A 93 0.20 -9.06 -7.14
CA SER A 93 0.69 -8.21 -6.06
C SER A 93 1.17 -6.87 -6.61
N VAL A 94 0.50 -5.79 -6.23
CA VAL A 94 0.83 -4.43 -6.67
C VAL A 94 1.44 -3.66 -5.50
N ILE A 95 2.58 -3.02 -5.76
CA ILE A 95 3.39 -2.33 -4.75
C ILE A 95 3.14 -0.84 -4.87
N PHE A 96 2.69 -0.25 -3.77
CA PHE A 96 2.39 1.16 -3.62
C PHE A 96 3.35 1.82 -2.64
N GLN A 97 3.83 3.02 -2.96
CA GLN A 97 4.63 3.85 -2.06
C GLN A 97 3.98 5.21 -1.83
N ARG A 98 4.08 5.73 -0.60
CA ARG A 98 3.69 7.10 -0.27
C ARG A 98 4.44 8.10 -1.15
N LYS A 99 3.71 9.00 -1.81
CA LYS A 99 4.25 10.04 -2.71
C LYS A 99 5.32 10.90 -2.06
N GLU A 100 5.18 11.18 -0.76
CA GLU A 100 6.10 12.05 -0.02
C GLU A 100 7.52 11.49 0.14
N TYR A 101 7.70 10.16 0.02
CA TYR A 101 9.03 9.53 0.05
C TYR A 101 9.68 9.42 -1.33
N LEU A 102 8.93 9.74 -2.39
CA LEU A 102 9.47 9.76 -3.74
C LEU A 102 10.16 11.08 -4.01
N LYS A 103 11.47 10.98 -4.23
CA LYS A 103 12.29 12.13 -4.60
C LYS A 103 12.18 12.39 -6.10
N SER A 104 12.11 13.67 -6.47
CA SER A 104 12.26 14.05 -7.86
C SER A 104 13.69 13.77 -8.34
N LYS A 105 13.87 13.61 -9.65
CA LYS A 105 15.20 13.43 -10.24
C LYS A 105 16.15 14.58 -9.87
N GLU A 106 15.63 15.80 -9.82
CA GLU A 106 16.38 16.99 -9.43
C GLU A 106 16.83 16.95 -7.97
N GLN A 107 15.97 16.49 -7.06
CA GLN A 107 16.31 16.32 -5.64
C GLN A 107 17.43 15.29 -5.46
N ILE A 108 17.34 14.15 -6.16
CA ILE A 108 18.37 13.11 -6.12
C ILE A 108 19.71 13.66 -6.66
N ILE A 109 19.68 14.35 -7.81
CA ILE A 109 20.89 14.93 -8.41
C ILE A 109 21.54 15.96 -7.47
N ARG A 110 20.73 16.78 -6.78
CA ARG A 110 21.23 17.77 -5.84
C ARG A 110 21.93 17.11 -4.64
N GLU A 111 21.32 16.10 -4.03
CA GLU A 111 21.93 15.38 -2.89
C GLU A 111 23.24 14.69 -3.28
N LEU A 112 23.30 14.06 -4.46
CA LEU A 112 24.52 13.44 -4.97
C LEU A 112 25.66 14.46 -5.18
N ARG A 113 25.34 15.66 -5.66
CA ARG A 113 26.32 16.76 -5.79
C ARG A 113 26.81 17.24 -4.41
N GLU A 114 25.89 17.45 -3.49
CA GLU A 114 26.23 17.90 -2.12
C GLU A 114 27.00 16.84 -1.31
N SER A 115 26.88 15.54 -1.65
CA SER A 115 27.68 14.46 -1.07
C SER A 115 29.10 14.44 -1.63
N ASN A 116 29.27 14.61 -2.95
CA ASN A 116 30.58 14.60 -3.61
C ASN A 116 31.45 15.83 -3.32
N GLU A 117 30.86 16.93 -2.83
CA GLU A 117 31.59 18.14 -2.44
C GLU A 117 32.09 18.10 -0.98
N ARG A 118 31.70 17.07 -0.21
CA ARG A 118 32.10 16.89 1.20
C ARG A 118 33.19 15.82 1.40
N ASP A 119 33.59 15.15 0.32
CA ASP A 119 34.69 14.18 0.23
C ASP A 119 35.91 14.80 -0.48
#